data_AF-R5TMA0-F1
#
_entry.id   AF-R5TMA0-F1
#
_cell.length_a   1.000
_cell.length_b   1.000
_cell.length_c   1.000
_cell.angle_alpha   90.00
_cell.angle_beta   90.00
_cell.angle_gamma   90.00
#
_symmetry.space_group_name_H-M   'P 1'
#
loop_
_entity.id
_entity.type
_entity.pdbx_description
1 polymer ?
#
loop_
_entity_poly.entity_id
_entity_poly.type
_entity_poly.pdbx_seq_one_letter_code
_entity_poly.pdbx_strand_id
1 'polypeptide(L)'
;MSYALVLLCGGLSTRMGTNKAFLPFGKYTLMEYQVQRFRPYFEKIYLSVPKMTDSWMHLAARLNCTAIPDCVEKIGPLGGLYSCLSAVTEDLLFFTPVDAPFTSINAALAVCRTLEQAIETNPSKYACVLKHPTRGMQPLSAAYVKTCLPVIEHMIQAENYRLRQLLTPEHTVISDILVPQEHFYNMNDMPSYYHALQMLAEKQPALFPPDFISQSDQPIPYVSFSAKSGTGKTTYLEKLVACLKEKGLRIALIKHDAHGFELDQPGKDSYRLRKAGVDTMILCGPDQTARLENHTAGEPSLHQLISSVKDADLILIEGYKFGSQPKIQLLRRGYHETPVGNLENTIAYVADFPYDPTPENLPVFDTTEPMKLAEFLFRVIRNKQ
;
A
#
# COMPACT_ATOMS: atom_id res chain seq x y z
N MET A 1 26.95 -21.81 8.32
CA MET A 1 26.41 -21.36 9.62
C MET A 1 24.92 -21.09 9.47
N SER A 2 24.16 -21.19 10.57
CA SER A 2 22.76 -20.76 10.64
C SER A 2 22.75 -19.27 10.98
N TYR A 3 22.20 -18.42 10.11
CA TYR A 3 22.09 -16.98 10.39
C TYR A 3 20.81 -16.69 11.16
N ALA A 4 20.83 -15.64 11.99
CA ALA A 4 19.63 -15.14 12.66
C ALA A 4 19.02 -13.95 11.91
N LEU A 5 17.69 -13.89 11.95
CA LEU A 5 16.88 -12.82 11.37
C LEU A 5 16.30 -11.93 12.46
N VAL A 6 16.31 -10.62 12.22
CA VAL A 6 15.55 -9.63 12.96
C VAL A 6 14.50 -9.00 12.04
N LEU A 7 13.23 -9.15 12.42
CA LEU A 7 12.13 -8.41 11.81
C LEU A 7 11.91 -7.10 12.58
N LEU A 8 12.07 -5.97 11.90
CA LEU A 8 11.79 -4.66 12.49
C LEU A 8 10.26 -4.43 12.46
N CYS A 9 9.62 -4.64 13.60
CA CYS A 9 8.18 -4.47 13.80
C CYS A 9 7.82 -3.09 14.38
N GLY A 10 8.82 -2.24 14.64
CA GLY A 10 8.65 -0.88 15.16
C GLY A 10 8.30 0.15 14.09
N GLY A 11 7.74 1.28 14.53
CA GLY A 11 7.39 2.42 13.68
C GLY A 11 6.01 2.98 14.01
N LEU A 12 5.91 4.31 14.17
CA LEU A 12 4.68 4.98 14.59
C LEU A 12 3.53 4.86 13.57
N SER A 13 3.80 4.37 12.35
CA SER A 13 2.79 4.11 11.30
C SER A 13 1.77 5.24 11.13
N THR A 14 2.22 6.49 11.31
CA THR A 14 1.37 7.68 11.45
C THR A 14 0.51 7.95 10.21
N ARG A 15 0.96 7.47 9.05
CA ARG A 15 0.24 7.60 7.77
C ARG A 15 -0.85 6.54 7.55
N MET A 16 -0.79 5.42 8.27
CA MET A 16 -1.73 4.29 8.14
C MET A 16 -2.70 4.19 9.32
N GLY A 17 -2.44 4.88 10.43
CA GLY A 17 -3.32 4.91 11.60
C GLY A 17 -3.33 3.62 12.44
N THR A 18 -2.69 2.55 11.96
CA THR A 18 -2.59 1.24 12.61
C THR A 18 -1.16 0.72 12.51
N ASN A 19 -0.76 -0.17 13.42
CA ASN A 19 0.58 -0.77 13.38
C ASN A 19 0.69 -1.76 12.21
N LYS A 20 1.57 -1.45 11.26
CA LYS A 20 1.80 -2.23 10.03
C LYS A 20 2.03 -3.72 10.27
N ALA A 21 2.74 -4.10 11.34
CA ALA A 21 3.06 -5.50 11.62
C ALA A 21 1.81 -6.39 11.70
N PHE A 22 0.67 -5.81 12.12
CA PHE A 22 -0.60 -6.50 12.33
C PHE A 22 -1.58 -6.37 11.14
N LEU A 23 -1.21 -5.67 10.07
CA LEU A 23 -2.08 -5.58 8.90
C LEU A 23 -2.28 -6.98 8.30
N PRO A 24 -3.51 -7.37 7.91
CA PRO A 24 -3.77 -8.63 7.22
C PRO A 24 -2.93 -8.74 5.93
N PHE A 25 -2.44 -9.92 5.58
CA PHE A 25 -1.66 -10.16 4.38
C PHE A 25 -1.87 -11.60 3.90
N GLY A 26 -2.90 -11.77 3.05
CA GLY A 26 -3.51 -13.08 2.82
C GLY A 26 -4.16 -13.62 4.10
N LYS A 27 -3.98 -14.92 4.37
CA LYS A 27 -4.44 -15.58 5.61
C LYS A 27 -3.61 -15.27 6.86
N TYR A 28 -2.58 -14.43 6.74
CA TYR A 28 -1.67 -14.07 7.83
C TYR A 28 -1.79 -12.58 8.17
N THR A 29 -1.10 -12.10 9.20
CA THR A 29 -0.65 -10.71 9.28
C THR A 29 0.66 -10.50 8.52
N LEU A 30 1.04 -9.26 8.21
CA LEU A 30 2.30 -8.93 7.54
C LEU A 30 3.53 -9.52 8.25
N MET A 31 3.56 -9.40 9.57
CA MET A 31 4.64 -9.98 10.37
C MET A 31 4.64 -11.52 10.30
N GLU A 32 3.48 -12.15 10.46
CA GLU A 32 3.36 -13.61 10.37
C GLU A 32 3.77 -14.14 9.00
N TYR A 33 3.37 -13.44 7.93
CA TYR A 33 3.78 -13.74 6.57
C TYR A 33 5.30 -13.71 6.42
N GLN A 34 5.98 -12.67 6.94
CA GLN A 34 7.44 -12.59 6.92
C GLN A 34 8.07 -13.72 7.74
N VAL A 35 7.58 -14.00 8.95
CA VAL A 35 8.07 -15.12 9.76
C VAL A 35 7.99 -16.44 9.00
N GLN A 36 6.83 -16.75 8.40
CA GLN A 36 6.62 -17.99 7.64
C GLN A 36 7.56 -18.12 6.43
N ARG A 37 7.82 -17.02 5.71
CA ARG A 37 8.74 -17.01 4.56
C ARG A 37 10.18 -17.31 4.93
N PHE A 38 10.65 -16.70 6.01
CA PHE A 38 12.05 -16.80 6.40
C PHE A 38 12.35 -18.02 7.28
N ARG A 39 11.36 -18.58 7.98
CA ARG A 39 11.54 -19.71 8.91
C ARG A 39 12.32 -20.91 8.35
N PRO A 40 12.11 -21.36 7.11
CA PRO A 40 12.87 -22.51 6.58
C PRO A 40 14.36 -22.23 6.41
N TYR A 41 14.78 -20.96 6.43
CA TYR A 41 16.14 -20.52 6.11
C TYR A 41 16.85 -19.84 7.29
N PHE A 42 16.09 -19.35 8.27
CA PHE A 42 16.57 -18.70 9.48
C PHE A 42 15.99 -19.42 10.69
N GLU A 43 16.84 -20.18 11.37
CA GLU A 43 16.46 -20.96 12.55
C GLU A 43 15.95 -20.06 13.68
N LYS A 44 16.67 -18.95 13.92
CA LYS A 44 16.35 -17.96 14.94
C LYS A 44 15.79 -16.70 14.30
N ILE A 45 14.58 -16.33 14.75
CA ILE A 45 13.88 -15.13 14.30
C ILE A 45 13.51 -14.28 15.52
N TYR A 46 14.01 -13.05 15.52
CA TYR A 46 13.75 -12.04 16.52
C TYR A 46 12.77 -10.99 15.99
N LEU A 47 11.88 -10.52 16.86
CA LEU A 47 10.93 -9.44 16.56
C LEU A 47 11.38 -8.18 17.32
N SER A 48 11.90 -7.17 16.62
CA SER A 48 12.24 -5.88 17.22
C SER A 48 10.97 -5.07 17.41
N VAL A 49 10.62 -4.77 18.67
CA VAL A 49 9.35 -4.13 19.03
C VAL A 49 9.60 -2.85 19.83
N PRO A 50 8.74 -1.81 19.70
CA PRO A 50 8.96 -0.56 20.42
C PRO A 50 8.97 -0.71 21.94
N LYS A 51 8.12 -1.60 22.46
CA LYS A 51 7.98 -1.88 23.89
C LYS A 51 7.47 -3.30 24.09
N MET A 52 7.95 -3.96 25.14
CA MET A 52 7.46 -5.27 25.53
C MET A 52 6.07 -5.15 26.16
N THR A 53 5.13 -5.96 25.68
CA THR A 53 3.78 -6.12 26.23
C THR A 53 3.41 -7.60 26.25
N ASP A 54 2.40 -7.97 27.04
CA ASP A 54 1.90 -9.35 27.08
C ASP A 54 1.48 -9.82 25.68
N SER A 55 0.87 -8.94 24.88
CA SER A 55 0.50 -9.24 23.50
C SER A 55 1.71 -9.62 22.63
N TRP A 56 2.82 -8.89 22.74
CA TRP A 56 4.05 -9.22 22.01
C TRP A 56 4.69 -10.51 22.51
N MET A 57 4.68 -10.75 23.82
CA MET A 57 5.21 -11.97 24.42
C MET A 57 4.44 -13.21 23.95
N HIS A 58 3.10 -13.17 24.04
CA HIS A 58 2.24 -14.26 23.57
C HIS A 58 2.36 -14.50 22.07
N LEU A 59 2.45 -13.43 21.28
CA LEU A 59 2.60 -13.51 19.83
C LEU A 59 3.94 -14.12 19.43
N ALA A 60 5.03 -13.66 20.06
CA ALA A 60 6.37 -14.22 19.82
C ALA A 60 6.41 -15.71 20.17
N ALA A 61 5.86 -16.09 21.33
CA ALA A 61 5.76 -17.50 21.73
C ALA A 61 4.95 -18.34 20.72
N ARG A 62 3.77 -17.85 20.30
CA ARG A 62 2.92 -18.52 19.29
C ARG A 62 3.66 -18.75 17.97
N LEU A 63 4.49 -17.80 17.57
CA LEU A 63 5.23 -17.87 16.32
C LEU A 63 6.56 -18.60 16.45
N ASN A 64 6.96 -19.04 17.64
CA ASN A 64 8.31 -19.56 17.94
C ASN A 64 9.41 -18.54 17.57
N CYS A 65 9.21 -17.31 18.03
CA CYS A 65 10.12 -16.16 17.90
C CYS A 65 10.47 -15.61 19.28
N THR A 66 11.46 -14.73 19.33
CA THR A 66 11.79 -13.94 20.54
C THR A 66 11.57 -12.46 20.25
N ALA A 67 10.68 -11.81 21.01
CA ALA A 67 10.51 -10.36 20.92
C ALA A 67 11.60 -9.64 21.72
N ILE A 68 12.16 -8.57 21.15
CA ILE A 68 13.20 -7.74 21.75
C ILE A 68 12.69 -6.30 21.77
N PRO A 69 12.48 -5.71 22.96
CA PRO A 69 12.06 -4.32 23.05
C PRO A 69 13.23 -3.36 22.78
N ASP A 70 12.91 -2.15 22.31
CA ASP A 70 13.92 -1.08 22.21
C ASP A 70 14.45 -0.71 23.60
N CYS A 71 15.78 -0.76 23.78
CA CYS A 71 16.46 -0.29 24.99
C CYS A 71 16.58 1.24 25.03
N VAL A 72 16.56 1.88 23.86
CA VAL A 72 16.56 3.35 23.70
C VAL A 72 15.36 3.73 22.84
N GLU A 73 14.37 4.35 23.46
CA GLU A 73 13.11 4.67 22.78
C GLU A 73 13.27 5.86 21.82
N LYS A 74 12.41 5.90 20.78
CA LYS A 74 12.18 7.05 19.88
C LYS A 74 13.38 7.51 19.02
N ILE A 75 14.41 6.68 18.87
CA ILE A 75 15.56 6.95 17.98
C ILE A 75 15.46 6.26 16.61
N GLY A 76 14.25 5.87 16.23
CA GLY A 76 13.97 5.23 14.94
C GLY A 76 14.63 3.85 14.80
N PRO A 77 14.90 3.39 13.56
CA PRO A 77 15.43 2.05 13.32
C PRO A 77 16.82 1.79 13.90
N LEU A 78 17.60 2.83 14.20
CA LEU A 78 18.90 2.69 14.86
C LEU A 78 18.74 2.06 16.26
N GLY A 79 17.68 2.40 16.98
CA GLY A 79 17.37 1.84 18.31
C GLY A 79 17.04 0.35 18.24
N GLY A 80 16.23 -0.07 17.26
CA GLY A 80 15.96 -1.49 17.05
C GLY A 80 17.23 -2.27 16.69
N LEU A 81 18.11 -1.70 15.87
CA LEU A 81 19.41 -2.31 15.54
C LEU A 81 20.28 -2.51 16.79
N TYR A 82 20.47 -1.43 17.56
CA TYR A 82 21.25 -1.43 18.80
C TYR A 82 20.72 -2.47 19.80
N SER A 83 19.40 -2.47 20.01
CA SER A 83 18.75 -3.30 21.03
C SER A 83 18.84 -4.78 20.67
N CYS A 84 18.62 -5.14 19.39
CA CYS A 84 18.76 -6.51 18.94
C CYS A 84 20.21 -7.01 18.96
N LEU A 85 21.16 -6.22 18.46
CA LEU A 85 22.59 -6.59 18.48
C LEU A 85 23.11 -6.77 19.91
N SER A 86 22.61 -5.97 20.86
CA SER A 86 23.01 -6.06 22.28
C SER A 86 22.37 -7.24 23.02
N ALA A 87 21.16 -7.65 22.64
CA ALA A 87 20.36 -8.61 23.41
C ALA A 87 20.60 -10.08 23.04
N VAL A 88 21.10 -10.37 21.83
CA VAL A 88 21.22 -11.74 21.32
C VAL A 88 22.64 -12.27 21.39
N THR A 89 22.84 -13.58 21.23
CA THR A 89 24.19 -14.19 21.34
C THR A 89 24.90 -14.25 19.99
N GLU A 90 24.17 -14.26 18.88
CA GLU A 90 24.71 -14.32 17.52
C GLU A 90 25.49 -13.05 17.19
N ASP A 91 26.64 -13.22 16.54
CA ASP A 91 27.50 -12.09 16.17
C ASP A 91 27.03 -11.38 14.90
N LEU A 92 26.36 -12.10 13.99
CA LEU A 92 25.84 -11.60 12.71
C LEU A 92 24.34 -11.75 12.64
N LEU A 93 23.64 -10.64 12.39
CA LEU A 93 22.20 -10.59 12.24
C LEU A 93 21.82 -10.01 10.87
N PHE A 94 20.84 -10.61 10.22
CA PHE A 94 20.14 -9.99 9.09
C PHE A 94 18.93 -9.21 9.60
N PHE A 95 18.79 -7.96 9.17
CA PHE A 95 17.64 -7.13 9.48
C PHE A 95 16.79 -6.95 8.22
N THR A 96 15.47 -7.00 8.38
CA THR A 96 14.51 -6.55 7.36
C THR A 96 13.28 -5.97 8.03
N PRO A 97 12.65 -4.92 7.47
CA PRO A 97 11.41 -4.40 8.03
C PRO A 97 10.22 -5.27 7.61
N VAL A 98 9.17 -5.26 8.44
CA VAL A 98 7.91 -5.95 8.12
C VAL A 98 7.18 -5.32 6.93
N ASP A 99 7.50 -4.06 6.59
CA ASP A 99 6.90 -3.35 5.47
C ASP A 99 7.59 -3.59 4.12
N ALA A 100 8.58 -4.50 4.08
CA ALA A 100 9.22 -5.00 2.86
C ALA A 100 8.85 -6.47 2.58
N PRO A 101 7.58 -6.76 2.20
CA PRO A 101 7.03 -8.11 2.12
C PRO A 101 7.64 -8.96 0.99
N PHE A 102 8.37 -8.35 0.06
CA PHE A 102 8.98 -9.05 -1.07
C PHE A 102 10.51 -9.11 -0.98
N THR A 103 11.08 -8.80 0.19
CA THR A 103 12.51 -9.01 0.47
C THR A 103 12.90 -10.44 0.09
N SER A 104 13.89 -10.58 -0.79
CA SER A 104 14.35 -11.87 -1.30
C SER A 104 15.16 -12.62 -0.23
N ILE A 105 14.80 -13.88 0.02
CA ILE A 105 15.48 -14.76 0.97
C ILE A 105 16.90 -15.07 0.48
N ASN A 106 17.06 -15.36 -0.81
CA ASN A 106 18.38 -15.61 -1.41
C ASN A 106 19.28 -14.39 -1.27
N ALA A 107 18.71 -13.19 -1.42
CA ALA A 107 19.44 -11.95 -1.24
C ALA A 107 19.87 -11.74 0.23
N ALA A 108 18.98 -12.01 1.18
CA ALA A 108 19.29 -11.95 2.61
C ALA A 108 20.47 -12.88 2.97
N LEU A 109 20.41 -14.14 2.54
CA LEU A 109 21.47 -15.12 2.77
C LEU A 109 22.79 -14.72 2.10
N ALA A 110 22.74 -14.19 0.88
CA ALA A 110 23.93 -13.74 0.15
C ALA A 110 24.58 -12.52 0.83
N VAL A 111 23.78 -11.57 1.32
CA VAL A 111 24.27 -10.41 2.09
C VAL A 111 24.96 -10.88 3.38
N CYS A 112 24.39 -11.85 4.11
CA CYS A 112 25.03 -12.45 5.29
C CYS A 112 26.37 -13.11 4.96
N ARG A 113 26.41 -13.99 3.94
CA ARG A 113 27.64 -14.67 3.50
C ARG A 113 28.72 -13.69 3.06
N THR A 114 28.33 -12.65 2.32
CA THR A 114 29.24 -11.60 1.87
C THR A 114 29.86 -10.86 3.05
N LEU A 115 29.06 -10.55 4.08
CA LEU A 115 29.57 -9.88 5.28
C LEU A 115 30.53 -10.77 6.06
N GLU A 116 30.16 -12.04 6.27
CA GLU A 116 30.97 -13.03 6.97
C GLU A 116 32.38 -13.14 6.32
N GLN A 117 32.44 -13.33 5.01
CA GLN A 117 33.70 -13.38 4.25
C GLN A 117 34.50 -12.06 4.32
N ALA A 118 33.80 -10.92 4.30
CA ALA A 118 34.45 -9.62 4.37
C ALA A 118 35.08 -9.35 5.75
N ILE A 119 34.51 -9.89 6.82
CA ILE A 119 35.04 -9.74 8.18
C ILE A 119 36.28 -10.61 8.37
N GLU A 120 36.31 -11.81 7.80
CA GLU A 120 37.49 -12.68 7.80
C GLU A 120 38.70 -12.00 7.15
N THR A 121 38.46 -11.24 6.08
CA THR A 121 39.52 -10.54 5.34
C THR A 121 39.83 -9.15 5.93
N ASN A 122 38.83 -8.47 6.47
CA ASN A 122 38.98 -7.16 7.08
C ASN A 122 38.04 -7.03 8.31
N PRO A 123 38.56 -7.26 9.52
CA PRO A 123 37.78 -7.20 10.76
C PRO A 123 37.12 -5.84 11.07
N SER A 124 37.51 -4.77 10.37
CA SER A 124 36.85 -3.46 10.51
C SER A 124 35.49 -3.39 9.80
N LYS A 125 35.16 -4.34 8.91
CA LYS A 125 33.84 -4.40 8.28
C LYS A 125 32.79 -4.80 9.29
N TYR A 126 31.64 -4.13 9.26
CA TYR A 126 30.53 -4.48 10.16
C TYR A 126 29.15 -4.48 9.54
N ALA A 127 29.01 -3.99 8.30
CA ALA A 127 27.72 -3.92 7.61
C ALA A 127 27.84 -4.43 6.17
N CYS A 128 26.82 -5.13 5.70
CA CYS A 128 26.65 -5.47 4.29
C CYS A 128 25.25 -5.10 3.83
N VAL A 129 25.17 -4.38 2.73
CA VAL A 129 23.91 -3.81 2.22
C VAL A 129 23.74 -4.05 0.72
N LEU A 130 22.51 -3.92 0.26
CA LEU A 130 22.21 -3.76 -1.16
C LEU A 130 22.07 -2.28 -1.52
N LYS A 131 22.41 -1.94 -2.76
CA LYS A 131 22.26 -0.61 -3.32
C LYS A 131 21.14 -0.61 -4.37
N HIS A 132 20.08 0.14 -4.11
CA HIS A 132 19.06 0.41 -5.12
C HIS A 132 19.64 1.34 -6.20
N PRO A 133 19.34 1.11 -7.49
CA PRO A 133 19.87 1.93 -8.59
C PRO A 133 19.64 3.44 -8.40
N THR A 134 18.46 3.83 -7.92
CA THR A 134 18.07 5.24 -7.75
C THR A 134 17.94 5.71 -6.29
N ARG A 135 17.84 4.80 -5.31
CA ARG A 135 17.55 5.13 -3.90
C ARG A 135 18.77 4.94 -2.98
N GLY A 136 19.89 4.51 -3.56
CA GLY A 136 21.13 4.26 -2.84
C GLY A 136 21.05 3.05 -1.92
N MET A 137 21.94 3.00 -0.93
CA MET A 137 22.04 1.91 0.04
C MET A 137 20.73 1.71 0.80
N GLN A 138 20.39 0.45 1.06
CA GLN A 138 19.21 0.01 1.80
C GLN A 138 19.65 -0.43 3.21
N PRO A 139 19.60 0.45 4.22
CA PRO A 139 20.14 0.14 5.54
C PRO A 139 19.25 -0.80 6.36
N LEU A 140 17.97 -0.98 5.99
CA LEU A 140 17.01 -1.75 6.78
C LEU A 140 16.85 -3.19 6.30
N SER A 141 17.32 -3.51 5.10
CA SER A 141 17.37 -4.86 4.52
C SER A 141 18.84 -5.22 4.33
N ALA A 142 19.52 -5.51 5.43
CA ALA A 142 20.98 -5.54 5.51
C ALA A 142 21.47 -6.46 6.64
N ALA A 143 22.71 -6.95 6.50
CA ALA A 143 23.38 -7.69 7.58
C ALA A 143 24.30 -6.76 8.37
N TYR A 144 24.33 -6.95 9.68
CA TYR A 144 25.21 -6.24 10.60
C TYR A 144 25.85 -7.23 11.58
N VAL A 145 27.06 -6.91 12.01
CA VAL A 145 27.72 -7.63 13.11
C VAL A 145 27.89 -6.76 14.35
N LYS A 146 27.98 -7.40 15.51
CA LYS A 146 28.08 -6.72 16.82
C LYS A 146 29.25 -5.76 16.97
N THR A 147 30.31 -5.89 16.17
CA THR A 147 31.43 -4.95 16.16
C THR A 147 31.02 -3.52 15.79
N CYS A 148 29.83 -3.30 15.22
CA CYS A 148 29.28 -1.95 15.03
C CYS A 148 28.70 -1.29 16.29
N LEU A 149 28.50 -2.03 17.40
CA LEU A 149 27.87 -1.51 18.62
C LEU A 149 28.56 -0.25 19.17
N PRO A 150 29.91 -0.16 19.29
CA PRO A 150 30.56 1.06 19.78
C PRO A 150 30.29 2.29 18.89
N VAL A 151 30.17 2.08 17.58
CA VAL A 151 29.84 3.15 16.63
C VAL A 151 28.39 3.60 16.82
N ILE A 152 27.47 2.65 17.00
CA ILE A 152 26.07 2.94 17.28
C ILE A 152 25.91 3.68 18.62
N GLU A 153 26.62 3.25 19.67
CA GLU A 153 26.62 3.92 20.98
C GLU A 153 27.10 5.37 20.87
N HIS A 154 28.19 5.60 20.13
CA HIS A 154 28.68 6.95 19.86
C HIS A 154 27.64 7.80 19.10
N MET A 155 27.00 7.22 18.08
CA MET A 155 25.92 7.90 17.34
C MET A 155 24.74 8.26 18.26
N ILE A 156 24.36 7.37 19.19
CA ILE A 156 23.28 7.64 20.15
C ILE A 156 23.67 8.76 21.11
N GLN A 157 24.89 8.75 21.66
CA GLN A 157 25.42 9.80 22.55
C GLN A 157 25.50 11.16 21.85
N ALA A 158 25.81 11.18 20.56
CA ALA A 158 25.85 12.38 19.73
C ALA A 158 24.47 12.81 19.19
N GLU A 159 23.37 12.18 19.64
CA GLU A 159 22.00 12.40 19.17
C GLU A 159 21.82 12.25 17.65
N ASN A 160 22.67 11.43 17.03
CA ASN A 160 22.69 11.19 15.60
C ASN A 160 21.97 9.88 15.23
N TYR A 161 20.66 9.96 15.04
CA TYR A 161 19.82 8.77 14.82
C TYR A 161 19.69 8.36 13.34
N ARG A 162 20.47 8.97 12.44
CA ARG A 162 20.39 8.70 11.00
C ARG A 162 21.14 7.41 10.68
N LEU A 163 20.43 6.28 10.65
CA LEU A 163 21.01 4.97 10.36
C LEU A 163 21.90 4.92 9.10
N ARG A 164 21.59 5.72 8.06
CA ARG A 164 22.45 5.80 6.86
C ARG A 164 23.88 6.25 7.16
N GLN A 165 24.12 6.99 8.22
CA GLN A 165 25.46 7.45 8.62
C GLN A 165 26.30 6.36 9.28
N LEU A 166 25.68 5.26 9.73
CA LEU A 166 26.41 4.05 10.14
C LEU A 166 27.11 3.39 8.95
N LEU A 167 26.63 3.63 7.73
CA LEU A 167 27.13 3.00 6.51
C LEU A 167 28.27 3.83 5.88
N THR A 168 29.49 3.67 6.39
CA THR A 168 30.69 4.29 5.82
C THR A 168 31.38 3.36 4.81
N PRO A 169 32.11 3.87 3.80
CA PRO A 169 32.88 3.04 2.87
C PRO A 169 33.91 2.14 3.55
N GLU A 170 34.48 2.61 4.65
CA GLU A 170 35.47 1.90 5.46
C GLU A 170 34.87 0.63 6.08
N HIS A 171 33.64 0.73 6.62
CA HIS A 171 33.03 -0.35 7.39
C HIS A 171 31.93 -1.13 6.67
N THR A 172 31.48 -0.64 5.52
CA THR A 172 30.36 -1.24 4.77
C THR A 172 30.86 -2.00 3.54
N VAL A 173 30.20 -3.11 3.24
CA VAL A 173 30.31 -3.84 1.98
C VAL A 173 29.00 -3.67 1.21
N ILE A 174 29.10 -3.44 -0.09
CA ILE A 174 27.94 -3.45 -0.99
C ILE A 174 27.94 -4.81 -1.68
N SER A 175 26.91 -5.62 -1.47
CA SER A 175 26.78 -6.91 -2.15
C SER A 175 26.33 -6.69 -3.60
N ASP A 176 27.02 -7.31 -4.55
CA ASP A 176 26.80 -7.15 -6.00
C ASP A 176 25.87 -8.23 -6.58
N ILE A 177 24.78 -8.50 -5.86
CA ILE A 177 23.79 -9.49 -6.29
C ILE A 177 22.64 -8.83 -7.04
N LEU A 178 22.17 -9.51 -8.09
CA LEU A 178 20.97 -9.12 -8.82
C LEU A 178 19.72 -9.57 -8.06
N VAL A 179 18.80 -8.63 -7.82
CA VAL A 179 17.51 -8.89 -7.19
C VAL A 179 16.39 -8.28 -8.04
N PRO A 180 15.19 -8.88 -8.07
CA PRO A 180 14.06 -8.29 -8.79
C PRO A 180 13.65 -6.96 -8.15
N GLN A 181 13.05 -6.04 -8.92
CA GLN A 181 12.69 -4.71 -8.41
C GLN A 181 11.80 -4.76 -7.17
N GLU A 182 10.90 -5.74 -7.10
CA GLU A 182 10.02 -5.98 -5.96
C GLU A 182 10.77 -6.21 -4.64
N HIS A 183 12.03 -6.65 -4.66
CA HIS A 183 12.85 -6.78 -3.46
C HIS A 183 12.87 -5.47 -2.65
N PHE A 184 12.87 -4.34 -3.35
CA PHE A 184 12.95 -2.99 -2.77
C PHE A 184 11.58 -2.35 -2.55
N TYR A 185 10.51 -3.13 -2.64
CA TYR A 185 9.15 -2.65 -2.46
C TYR A 185 8.84 -2.50 -0.97
N ASN A 186 8.54 -1.25 -0.55
CA ASN A 186 8.19 -0.91 0.82
C ASN A 186 6.78 -0.32 0.89
N MET A 187 5.96 -0.82 1.81
CA MET A 187 4.61 -0.30 2.04
C MET A 187 4.63 0.87 3.01
N ASN A 188 4.44 2.09 2.51
CA ASN A 188 4.49 3.31 3.31
C ASN A 188 3.11 3.94 3.57
N ASP A 189 2.09 3.47 2.85
CA ASP A 189 0.71 3.93 2.89
C ASP A 189 -0.27 2.80 2.50
N MET A 190 -1.58 3.03 2.69
CA MET A 190 -2.60 2.02 2.35
C MET A 190 -2.62 1.63 0.86
N PRO A 191 -2.43 2.54 -0.12
CA PRO A 191 -2.32 2.17 -1.52
C PRO A 191 -1.19 1.17 -1.82
N SER A 192 0.01 1.41 -1.29
CA SER A 192 1.14 0.48 -1.47
C SER A 192 0.90 -0.87 -0.78
N TYR A 193 0.17 -0.88 0.34
CA TYR A 193 -0.26 -2.12 0.98
C TYR A 193 -1.25 -2.93 0.13
N TYR A 194 -2.28 -2.30 -0.46
CA TYR A 194 -3.22 -3.00 -1.35
C TYR A 194 -2.54 -3.52 -2.63
N HIS A 195 -1.60 -2.76 -3.19
CA HIS A 195 -0.83 -3.23 -4.34
C HIS A 195 0.04 -4.45 -3.98
N ALA A 196 0.62 -4.50 -2.78
CA ALA A 196 1.32 -5.69 -2.31
C ALA A 196 0.40 -6.90 -2.13
N LEU A 197 -0.84 -6.71 -1.64
CA LEU A 197 -1.82 -7.81 -1.57
C LEU A 197 -2.13 -8.39 -2.95
N GLN A 198 -2.25 -7.53 -3.96
CA GLN A 198 -2.48 -7.96 -5.34
C GLN A 198 -1.30 -8.77 -5.88
N MET A 199 -0.08 -8.25 -5.77
CA MET A 199 1.14 -8.97 -6.17
C MET A 199 1.27 -10.31 -5.46
N LEU A 200 0.88 -10.37 -4.18
CA LEU A 200 0.90 -11.61 -3.40
C LEU A 200 -0.13 -12.61 -3.92
N ALA A 201 -1.34 -12.17 -4.22
CA ALA A 201 -2.42 -13.05 -4.69
C ALA A 201 -2.13 -13.64 -6.07
N GLU A 202 -1.52 -12.85 -6.96
CA GLU A 202 -1.06 -13.34 -8.27
C GLU A 202 0.00 -14.44 -8.12
N LYS A 203 0.92 -14.30 -7.15
CA LYS A 203 2.03 -15.25 -6.95
C LYS A 203 1.66 -16.45 -6.09
N GLN A 204 0.77 -16.26 -5.12
CA GLN A 204 0.44 -17.24 -4.08
C GLN A 204 -1.07 -17.24 -3.81
N PRO A 205 -1.91 -17.61 -4.79
CA PRO A 205 -3.37 -17.55 -4.67
C PRO A 205 -3.92 -18.41 -3.53
N ALA A 206 -3.26 -19.53 -3.19
CA ALA A 206 -3.64 -20.40 -2.08
C ALA A 206 -3.53 -19.75 -0.68
N LEU A 207 -2.90 -18.57 -0.57
CA LEU A 207 -2.89 -17.80 0.69
C LEU A 207 -4.18 -17.01 0.92
N PHE A 208 -5.07 -16.98 -0.05
CA PHE A 208 -6.29 -16.20 0.00
C PHE A 208 -7.53 -17.11 -0.08
N PRO A 209 -8.66 -16.68 0.50
CA PRO A 209 -9.90 -17.43 0.39
C PRO A 209 -10.33 -17.56 -1.08
N PRO A 210 -11.12 -18.58 -1.46
CA PRO A 210 -11.57 -18.80 -2.84
C PRO A 210 -12.30 -17.60 -3.43
N ASP A 211 -12.99 -16.82 -2.59
CA ASP A 211 -13.72 -15.61 -2.97
C ASP A 211 -12.81 -14.37 -3.06
N PHE A 212 -11.52 -14.52 -2.78
CA PHE A 212 -10.52 -13.48 -2.98
C PHE A 212 -10.18 -13.39 -4.47
N ILE A 213 -10.72 -12.37 -5.12
CA ILE A 213 -10.50 -12.12 -6.54
C ILE A 213 -9.16 -11.37 -6.69
N SER A 214 -8.09 -12.08 -7.09
CA SER A 214 -6.87 -11.46 -7.60
C SER A 214 -7.20 -10.78 -8.94
N GLN A 215 -6.76 -9.53 -9.14
CA GLN A 215 -7.07 -8.69 -10.30
C GLN A 215 -6.47 -9.22 -11.64
N SER A 216 -6.90 -10.37 -12.13
CA SER A 216 -6.53 -10.86 -13.47
C SER A 216 -7.65 -11.49 -14.29
N ASP A 217 -8.90 -11.48 -13.81
CA ASP A 217 -10.06 -11.65 -14.69
C ASP A 217 -10.57 -10.27 -15.06
N GLN A 218 -10.40 -9.88 -16.32
CA GLN A 218 -10.60 -8.53 -16.87
C GLN A 218 -11.75 -7.77 -16.17
N PRO A 219 -11.46 -6.81 -15.27
CA PRO A 219 -12.50 -5.98 -14.70
C PRO A 219 -13.00 -5.02 -15.78
N ILE A 220 -14.29 -4.68 -15.69
CA ILE A 220 -14.88 -3.56 -16.43
C ILE A 220 -13.98 -2.34 -16.20
N PRO A 221 -13.45 -1.69 -17.26
CA PRO A 221 -12.59 -0.52 -17.12
C PRO A 221 -13.23 0.54 -16.23
N TYR A 222 -12.42 1.21 -15.41
CA TYR A 222 -12.92 2.24 -14.51
C TYR A 222 -12.05 3.48 -14.51
N VAL A 223 -12.68 4.65 -14.29
CA VAL A 223 -12.00 5.94 -14.18
C VAL A 223 -12.67 6.80 -13.13
N SER A 224 -11.86 7.48 -12.32
CA SER A 224 -12.35 8.35 -11.25
C SER A 224 -12.29 9.83 -11.63
N PHE A 225 -13.27 10.60 -11.17
CA PHE A 225 -13.35 12.04 -11.37
C PHE A 225 -13.07 12.76 -10.05
N SER A 226 -11.97 13.50 -10.03
CA SER A 226 -11.52 14.25 -8.86
C SER A 226 -11.73 15.75 -9.07
N ALA A 227 -12.50 16.35 -8.17
CA ALA A 227 -12.76 17.78 -8.13
C ALA A 227 -13.10 18.19 -6.70
N LYS A 228 -12.89 19.46 -6.33
CA LYS A 228 -13.44 20.00 -5.08
C LYS A 228 -14.98 20.04 -5.15
N SER A 229 -15.64 20.08 -3.99
CA SER A 229 -17.10 20.24 -3.96
C SER A 229 -17.47 21.56 -4.63
N GLY A 230 -18.57 21.61 -5.38
CA GLY A 230 -19.03 22.82 -6.08
C GLY A 230 -18.39 23.10 -7.45
N THR A 231 -17.38 22.35 -7.90
CA THR A 231 -16.73 22.56 -9.20
C THR A 231 -17.63 22.19 -10.41
N GLY A 232 -18.82 21.63 -10.20
CA GLY A 232 -19.73 21.22 -11.28
C GLY A 232 -19.52 19.79 -11.78
N LYS A 233 -18.83 18.95 -11.00
CA LYS A 233 -18.49 17.56 -11.35
C LYS A 233 -19.70 16.72 -11.76
N THR A 234 -20.80 16.78 -10.99
CA THR A 234 -22.02 16.02 -11.29
C THR A 234 -22.64 16.47 -12.61
N THR A 235 -22.74 17.78 -12.84
CA THR A 235 -23.23 18.34 -14.12
C THR A 235 -22.37 17.95 -15.31
N TYR A 236 -21.04 17.89 -15.14
CA TYR A 236 -20.15 17.43 -16.21
C TYR A 236 -20.31 15.92 -16.46
N LEU A 237 -20.40 15.12 -15.40
CA LEU A 237 -20.62 13.67 -15.49
C LEU A 237 -21.94 13.33 -16.20
N GLU A 238 -23.03 14.05 -15.93
CA GLU A 238 -24.32 13.88 -16.64
C GLU A 238 -24.15 14.03 -18.16
N LYS A 239 -23.47 15.11 -18.60
CA LYS A 239 -23.20 15.34 -20.03
C LYS A 239 -22.28 14.27 -20.61
N LEU A 240 -21.24 13.87 -19.88
CA LEU A 240 -20.32 12.83 -20.32
C LEU A 240 -21.01 11.47 -20.47
N VAL A 241 -21.88 11.10 -19.51
CA VAL A 241 -22.66 9.87 -19.57
C VAL A 241 -23.55 9.85 -20.81
N ALA A 242 -24.21 10.97 -21.15
CA ALA A 242 -24.98 11.07 -22.39
C ALA A 242 -24.10 10.80 -23.63
N CYS A 243 -22.93 11.44 -23.75
CA CYS A 243 -22.01 11.20 -24.87
C CYS A 243 -21.49 9.74 -24.92
N LEU A 244 -21.20 9.13 -23.78
CA LEU A 244 -20.76 7.72 -23.72
C LEU A 244 -21.89 6.76 -24.11
N LYS A 245 -23.13 7.06 -23.74
CA LYS A 245 -24.32 6.29 -24.13
C LYS A 245 -24.61 6.41 -25.62
N GLU A 246 -24.37 7.57 -26.25
CA GLU A 246 -24.43 7.73 -27.72
C GLU A 246 -23.43 6.82 -28.45
N LYS A 247 -22.29 6.52 -27.83
CA LYS A 247 -21.31 5.54 -28.35
C LYS A 247 -21.68 4.08 -28.05
N GLY A 248 -22.85 3.82 -27.47
CA GLY A 248 -23.37 2.48 -27.19
C GLY A 248 -22.84 1.79 -25.94
N LEU A 249 -22.11 2.50 -25.06
CA LEU A 249 -21.56 1.92 -23.84
C LEU A 249 -22.61 1.76 -22.74
N ARG A 250 -22.56 0.65 -22.00
CA ARG A 250 -23.27 0.49 -20.71
C ARG A 250 -22.41 1.08 -19.61
N ILE A 251 -22.96 2.03 -18.85
CA ILE A 251 -22.21 2.79 -17.86
C ILE A 251 -22.71 2.45 -16.46
N ALA A 252 -21.77 2.16 -15.56
CA ALA A 252 -22.02 2.13 -14.12
C ALA A 252 -21.39 3.37 -13.46
N LEU A 253 -22.02 3.87 -12.40
CA LEU A 253 -21.52 5.01 -11.63
C LEU A 253 -21.42 4.62 -10.16
N ILE A 254 -20.22 4.71 -9.59
CA ILE A 254 -19.99 4.57 -8.15
C ILE A 254 -19.79 5.97 -7.57
N LYS A 255 -20.69 6.40 -6.69
CA LYS A 255 -20.59 7.69 -6.00
C LYS A 255 -20.34 7.46 -4.52
N HIS A 256 -19.31 8.11 -3.98
CA HIS A 256 -18.99 8.04 -2.56
C HIS A 256 -19.27 9.38 -1.88
N ASP A 257 -20.17 9.35 -0.90
CA ASP A 257 -20.49 10.49 -0.04
C ASP A 257 -19.96 10.24 1.38
N ALA A 258 -18.96 11.01 1.80
CA ALA A 258 -18.34 10.88 3.12
C ALA A 258 -19.28 11.29 4.27
N HIS A 259 -20.40 11.96 3.98
CA HIS A 259 -21.38 12.39 4.98
C HIS A 259 -22.56 11.41 5.11
N GLY A 260 -22.53 10.30 4.37
CA GLY A 260 -23.65 9.36 4.25
C GLY A 260 -24.77 9.92 3.37
N PHE A 261 -25.70 9.04 3.00
CA PHE A 261 -26.87 9.42 2.19
C PHE A 261 -28.09 8.60 2.61
N GLU A 262 -29.29 9.17 2.43
CA GLU A 262 -30.56 8.47 2.57
C GLU A 262 -31.26 8.43 1.21
N LEU A 263 -31.36 7.24 0.64
CA LEU A 263 -32.11 7.01 -0.61
C LEU A 263 -33.61 6.84 -0.35
N ASP A 264 -34.00 6.42 0.86
CA ASP A 264 -35.39 6.12 1.19
C ASP A 264 -36.05 7.27 1.96
N GLN A 265 -37.35 7.46 1.75
CA GLN A 265 -38.10 8.53 2.38
C GLN A 265 -38.59 8.11 3.78
N PRO A 266 -38.31 8.92 4.83
CA PRO A 266 -38.86 8.68 6.15
C PRO A 266 -40.39 8.51 6.11
N GLY A 267 -40.89 7.42 6.69
CA GLY A 267 -42.33 7.13 6.81
C GLY A 267 -42.88 6.12 5.80
N LYS A 268 -42.15 5.77 4.74
CA LYS A 268 -42.52 4.66 3.84
C LYS A 268 -42.26 3.28 4.46
N ASP A 269 -42.93 2.26 3.96
CA ASP A 269 -42.85 0.89 4.48
C ASP A 269 -41.43 0.33 4.42
N SER A 270 -40.73 0.55 3.31
CA SER A 270 -39.32 0.18 3.12
C SER A 270 -38.41 0.83 4.17
N TYR A 271 -38.63 2.11 4.48
CA TYR A 271 -37.85 2.84 5.47
C TYR A 271 -38.06 2.27 6.87
N ARG A 272 -39.32 1.99 7.22
CA ARG A 272 -39.70 1.42 8.51
C ARG A 272 -39.11 0.02 8.71
N LEU A 273 -39.18 -0.84 7.69
CA LEU A 273 -38.62 -2.19 7.73
C LEU A 273 -37.08 -2.18 7.84
N ARG A 274 -36.40 -1.29 7.12
CA ARG A 274 -34.94 -1.15 7.23
C ARG A 274 -34.51 -0.64 8.61
N LYS A 275 -35.23 0.33 9.20
CA LYS A 275 -34.96 0.77 10.59
C LYS A 275 -35.31 -0.30 11.63
N ALA A 276 -36.20 -1.23 11.31
CA ALA A 276 -36.51 -2.38 12.15
C ALA A 276 -35.42 -3.48 12.14
N GLY A 277 -34.42 -3.39 11.26
CA GLY A 277 -33.25 -4.27 11.26
C GLY A 277 -33.10 -5.19 10.06
N VAL A 278 -33.80 -4.94 8.94
CA VAL A 278 -33.54 -5.68 7.69
C VAL A 278 -32.12 -5.36 7.19
N ASP A 279 -31.26 -6.38 7.09
CA ASP A 279 -29.87 -6.23 6.63
C ASP A 279 -29.76 -5.94 5.13
N THR A 280 -30.67 -6.50 4.33
CA THR A 280 -30.72 -6.31 2.87
C THR A 280 -32.16 -6.11 2.41
N MET A 281 -32.43 -4.97 1.77
CA MET A 281 -33.73 -4.62 1.19
C MET A 281 -33.60 -4.59 -0.34
N ILE A 282 -34.49 -5.31 -1.04
CA ILE A 282 -34.56 -5.32 -2.50
C ILE A 282 -35.95 -4.82 -2.92
N LEU A 283 -35.98 -3.74 -3.69
CA LEU A 283 -37.17 -3.17 -4.31
C LEU A 283 -37.13 -3.45 -5.81
N CYS A 284 -38.17 -4.08 -6.35
CA CYS A 284 -38.28 -4.40 -7.77
C CYS A 284 -39.54 -3.75 -8.35
N GLY A 285 -39.39 -3.01 -9.46
CA GLY A 285 -40.49 -2.45 -10.25
C GLY A 285 -40.30 -2.78 -11.74
N PRO A 286 -41.23 -2.35 -12.61
CA PRO A 286 -41.22 -2.70 -14.03
C PRO A 286 -39.92 -2.29 -14.77
N ASP A 287 -39.35 -1.14 -14.41
CA ASP A 287 -38.22 -0.55 -15.13
C ASP A 287 -36.92 -0.51 -14.32
N GLN A 288 -36.96 -0.81 -13.02
CA GLN A 288 -35.81 -0.63 -12.13
C GLN A 288 -35.84 -1.54 -10.92
N THR A 289 -34.64 -1.91 -10.48
CA THR A 289 -34.38 -2.62 -9.22
C THR A 289 -33.46 -1.78 -8.36
N ALA A 290 -33.84 -1.57 -7.10
CA ALA A 290 -32.99 -0.93 -6.11
C ALA A 290 -32.64 -1.94 -5.02
N ARG A 291 -31.35 -2.00 -4.66
CA ARG A 291 -30.83 -2.82 -3.56
C ARG A 291 -30.21 -1.88 -2.53
N LEU A 292 -30.63 -2.02 -1.28
CA LEU A 292 -30.12 -1.27 -0.14
C LEU A 292 -29.57 -2.25 0.88
N GLU A 293 -28.34 -2.01 1.32
CA GLU A 293 -27.65 -2.87 2.29
C GLU A 293 -27.23 -2.06 3.50
N ASN A 294 -27.45 -2.61 4.68
CA ASN A 294 -26.90 -2.08 5.91
C ASN A 294 -25.53 -2.72 6.14
N HIS A 295 -24.50 -1.89 6.22
CA HIS A 295 -23.13 -2.36 6.43
C HIS A 295 -22.82 -2.57 7.91
N THR A 296 -23.34 -3.66 8.50
CA THR A 296 -23.11 -4.00 9.91
C THR A 296 -21.65 -4.33 10.23
N ALA A 297 -20.86 -4.73 9.23
CA ALA A 297 -19.42 -5.03 9.33
C ALA A 297 -18.49 -3.89 8.87
N GLY A 298 -19.04 -2.69 8.59
CA GLY A 298 -18.28 -1.53 8.09
C GLY A 298 -18.38 -1.31 6.57
N GLU A 299 -18.00 -0.11 6.11
CA GLU A 299 -18.18 0.34 4.72
C GLU A 299 -17.38 -0.53 3.71
N PRO A 300 -18.00 -0.94 2.58
CA PRO A 300 -17.30 -1.68 1.54
C PRO A 300 -16.21 -0.83 0.90
N SER A 301 -15.08 -1.47 0.62
CA SER A 301 -14.02 -0.87 -0.17
C SER A 301 -14.49 -0.58 -1.60
N LEU A 302 -13.89 0.44 -2.24
CA LEU A 302 -14.15 0.73 -3.65
C LEU A 302 -13.92 -0.49 -4.56
N HIS A 303 -12.98 -1.37 -4.20
CA HIS A 303 -12.77 -2.62 -4.92
C HIS A 303 -14.00 -3.53 -4.87
N GLN A 304 -14.57 -3.75 -3.68
CA GLN A 304 -15.79 -4.55 -3.53
C GLN A 304 -16.96 -3.95 -4.31
N LEU A 305 -17.08 -2.61 -4.31
CA LEU A 305 -18.09 -1.93 -5.12
C LEU A 305 -17.87 -2.16 -6.62
N ILE A 306 -16.64 -2.02 -7.12
CA ILE A 306 -16.29 -2.29 -8.53
C ILE A 306 -16.61 -3.75 -8.90
N SER A 307 -16.21 -4.72 -8.06
CA SER A 307 -16.47 -6.14 -8.29
C SER A 307 -17.95 -6.51 -8.24
N SER A 308 -18.78 -5.72 -7.56
CA SER A 308 -20.23 -5.93 -7.52
C SER A 308 -20.94 -5.49 -8.81
N VAL A 309 -20.30 -4.64 -9.62
CA VAL A 309 -20.87 -4.16 -10.88
C VAL A 309 -20.88 -5.29 -11.91
N LYS A 310 -22.06 -5.53 -12.49
CA LYS A 310 -22.27 -6.46 -13.60
C LYS A 310 -22.83 -5.70 -14.80
N ASP A 311 -22.62 -6.24 -16.00
CA ASP A 311 -23.25 -5.76 -17.23
C ASP A 311 -22.97 -4.28 -17.59
N ALA A 312 -21.77 -3.78 -17.28
CA ALA A 312 -21.29 -2.48 -17.73
C ALA A 312 -20.02 -2.62 -18.59
N ASP A 313 -19.79 -1.65 -19.46
CA ASP A 313 -18.61 -1.56 -20.32
C ASP A 313 -17.60 -0.53 -19.77
N LEU A 314 -18.06 0.38 -18.88
CA LEU A 314 -17.23 1.34 -18.17
C LEU A 314 -17.85 1.72 -16.81
N ILE A 315 -17.01 1.81 -15.78
CA ILE A 315 -17.38 2.31 -14.45
C ILE A 315 -16.80 3.73 -14.27
N LEU A 316 -17.67 4.70 -14.01
CA LEU A 316 -17.30 6.04 -13.58
C LEU A 316 -17.31 6.11 -12.06
N ILE A 317 -16.29 6.72 -11.46
CA ILE A 317 -16.17 6.84 -10.02
C ILE A 317 -16.21 8.32 -9.63
N GLU A 318 -17.24 8.72 -8.90
CA GLU A 318 -17.37 10.05 -8.31
C GLU A 318 -16.97 10.00 -6.83
N GLY A 319 -15.69 10.25 -6.53
CA GLY A 319 -15.18 10.18 -5.15
C GLY A 319 -13.75 9.67 -5.06
N TYR A 320 -13.36 9.16 -3.88
CA TYR A 320 -12.07 8.49 -3.66
C TYR A 320 -10.84 9.28 -4.16
N LYS A 321 -10.80 10.59 -3.88
CA LYS A 321 -9.78 11.52 -4.41
C LYS A 321 -8.34 11.11 -4.08
N PHE A 322 -8.12 10.36 -3.00
CA PHE A 322 -6.80 9.87 -2.60
C PHE A 322 -6.50 8.41 -3.00
N GLY A 323 -7.44 7.71 -3.64
CA GLY A 323 -7.24 6.34 -4.11
C GLY A 323 -6.25 6.23 -5.28
N SER A 324 -5.86 5.01 -5.65
CA SER A 324 -4.89 4.73 -6.71
C SER A 324 -5.52 4.49 -8.10
N GLN A 325 -6.82 4.73 -8.27
CA GLN A 325 -7.51 4.54 -9.55
C GLN A 325 -6.99 5.52 -10.61
N PRO A 326 -7.10 5.22 -11.91
CA PRO A 326 -6.91 6.21 -12.97
C PRO A 326 -7.84 7.41 -12.77
N LYS A 327 -7.32 8.63 -12.94
CA LYS A 327 -8.03 9.86 -12.56
C LYS A 327 -8.14 10.87 -13.67
N ILE A 328 -9.30 11.52 -13.72
CA ILE A 328 -9.53 12.73 -14.47
C ILE A 328 -9.74 13.86 -13.46
N GLN A 329 -8.89 14.87 -13.55
CA GLN A 329 -8.95 16.05 -12.69
C GLN A 329 -9.85 17.09 -13.35
N LEU A 330 -10.88 17.55 -12.64
CA LEU A 330 -11.77 18.59 -13.13
C LEU A 330 -11.51 19.89 -12.36
N LEU A 331 -11.10 20.91 -13.12
CA LEU A 331 -10.68 22.22 -12.66
C LEU A 331 -11.64 23.28 -13.20
N ARG A 332 -11.78 24.37 -12.46
CA ARG A 332 -12.65 25.49 -12.85
C ARG A 332 -12.05 26.83 -12.48
N ARG A 333 -11.96 27.74 -13.45
CA ARG A 333 -11.43 29.09 -13.31
C ARG A 333 -12.20 29.87 -12.26
N GLY A 334 -11.48 30.60 -11.41
CA GLY A 334 -12.08 31.41 -10.34
C GLY A 334 -12.77 30.61 -9.23
N TYR A 335 -12.70 29.28 -9.25
CA TYR A 335 -13.24 28.42 -8.20
C TYR A 335 -12.17 27.49 -7.65
N HIS A 336 -11.69 26.54 -8.47
CA HIS A 336 -10.60 25.64 -8.11
C HIS A 336 -9.78 25.26 -9.33
N GLU A 337 -8.64 25.95 -9.46
CA GLU A 337 -7.67 25.81 -10.56
C GLU A 337 -6.56 24.80 -10.24
N THR A 338 -6.53 24.27 -9.01
CA THR A 338 -5.53 23.31 -8.55
C THR A 338 -6.13 21.90 -8.46
N PRO A 339 -5.45 20.87 -9.00
CA PRO A 339 -5.83 19.47 -8.85
C PRO A 339 -5.96 19.03 -7.39
N VAL A 340 -6.77 18.01 -7.13
CA VAL A 340 -7.00 17.50 -5.77
C VAL A 340 -6.73 16.00 -5.69
N GLY A 341 -6.22 15.57 -4.54
CA GLY A 341 -5.98 14.16 -4.26
C GLY A 341 -4.62 13.66 -4.76
N ASN A 342 -4.53 12.36 -5.07
CA ASN A 342 -3.31 11.75 -5.62
C ASN A 342 -3.18 12.07 -7.12
N LEU A 343 -2.05 12.68 -7.50
CA LEU A 343 -1.77 13.09 -8.88
C LEU A 343 -1.07 12.02 -9.71
N GLU A 344 -0.42 11.04 -9.09
CA GLU A 344 0.44 10.03 -9.76
C GLU A 344 -0.29 9.20 -10.82
N ASN A 345 -1.62 9.06 -10.68
CA ASN A 345 -2.46 8.27 -11.59
C ASN A 345 -3.42 9.13 -12.43
N THR A 346 -3.11 10.42 -12.58
CA THR A 346 -3.88 11.31 -13.46
C THR A 346 -3.63 10.96 -14.92
N ILE A 347 -4.70 10.71 -15.67
CA ILE A 347 -4.64 10.33 -17.09
C ILE A 347 -5.15 11.45 -18.01
N ALA A 348 -5.89 12.43 -17.48
CA ALA A 348 -6.35 13.61 -18.20
C ALA A 348 -6.83 14.71 -17.25
N TYR A 349 -6.96 15.92 -17.78
CA TYR A 349 -7.58 17.07 -17.12
C TYR A 349 -8.80 17.54 -17.88
N VAL A 350 -9.75 18.13 -17.17
CA VAL A 350 -10.89 18.87 -17.71
C VAL A 350 -10.86 20.26 -17.08
N ALA A 351 -10.79 21.32 -17.89
CA ALA A 351 -10.71 22.70 -17.42
C ALA A 351 -11.50 23.64 -18.34
N ASP A 352 -11.99 24.75 -17.81
CA ASP A 352 -12.62 25.85 -18.57
C ASP A 352 -11.65 27.01 -18.83
N PHE A 353 -10.34 26.74 -18.72
CA PHE A 353 -9.25 27.68 -18.95
C PHE A 353 -8.01 26.93 -19.49
N PRO A 354 -7.08 27.63 -20.16
CA PRO A 354 -5.80 27.04 -20.55
C PRO A 354 -5.07 26.54 -19.30
N TYR A 355 -4.80 25.24 -19.25
CA TYR A 355 -4.15 24.58 -18.13
C TYR A 355 -2.95 23.78 -18.64
N ASP A 356 -1.77 24.05 -18.08
CA ASP A 356 -0.54 23.35 -18.39
C ASP A 356 -0.34 22.19 -17.40
N PRO A 357 -0.57 20.93 -17.81
CA PRO A 357 -0.52 19.80 -16.91
C PRO A 357 0.92 19.47 -16.50
N THR A 358 1.08 18.86 -15.33
CA THR A 358 2.35 18.33 -14.86
C THR A 358 2.16 16.86 -14.48
N PRO A 359 2.78 15.90 -15.20
CA PRO A 359 3.70 16.07 -16.34
C PRO A 359 3.03 16.63 -17.61
N GLU A 360 3.81 17.35 -18.44
CA GLU A 360 3.37 18.16 -19.61
C GLU A 360 2.66 17.37 -20.73
N ASN A 361 2.67 16.03 -20.67
CA ASN A 361 2.16 15.17 -21.74
C ASN A 361 0.72 14.69 -21.54
N LEU A 362 0.03 15.11 -20.48
CA LEU A 362 -1.34 14.67 -20.21
C LEU A 362 -2.36 15.49 -21.03
N PRO A 363 -3.39 14.86 -21.62
CA PRO A 363 -4.40 15.59 -22.38
C PRO A 363 -5.28 16.46 -21.47
N VAL A 364 -5.64 17.64 -21.97
CA VAL A 364 -6.55 18.60 -21.31
C VAL A 364 -7.77 18.79 -22.21
N PHE A 365 -8.97 18.64 -21.64
CA PHE A 365 -10.25 18.76 -22.33
C PHE A 365 -11.04 19.98 -21.83
N ASP A 366 -11.81 20.60 -22.71
CA ASP A 366 -12.69 21.71 -22.35
C ASP A 366 -13.96 21.18 -21.65
N THR A 367 -14.40 21.85 -20.57
CA THR A 367 -15.64 21.51 -19.85
C THR A 367 -16.91 21.56 -20.71
N THR A 368 -16.89 22.28 -21.84
CA THR A 368 -18.00 22.42 -22.79
C THR A 368 -17.99 21.34 -23.88
N GLU A 369 -16.93 20.54 -23.98
CA GLU A 369 -16.73 19.53 -25.04
C GLU A 369 -16.62 18.09 -24.50
N PRO A 370 -17.64 17.58 -23.77
CA PRO A 370 -17.60 16.26 -23.14
C PRO A 370 -17.44 15.10 -24.14
N MET A 371 -17.85 15.29 -25.41
CA MET A 371 -17.67 14.30 -26.46
C MET A 371 -16.19 14.01 -26.75
N LYS A 372 -15.29 15.01 -26.65
CA LYS A 372 -13.85 14.79 -26.87
C LYS A 372 -13.26 13.87 -25.79
N LEU A 373 -13.67 14.07 -24.54
CA LEU A 373 -13.28 13.18 -23.45
C LEU A 373 -13.91 11.78 -23.61
N ALA A 374 -15.17 11.69 -24.05
CA ALA A 374 -15.82 10.42 -24.32
C ALA A 374 -15.05 9.61 -25.39
N GLU A 375 -14.58 10.26 -26.46
CA GLU A 375 -13.78 9.62 -27.50
C GLU A 375 -12.41 9.17 -27.00
N PHE A 376 -11.76 9.99 -26.17
CA PHE A 376 -10.52 9.60 -25.49
C PHE A 376 -10.72 8.34 -24.65
N LEU A 377 -11.74 8.33 -23.78
CA LEU A 377 -12.06 7.18 -22.93
C LEU A 377 -12.39 5.94 -23.76
N PHE A 378 -13.18 6.09 -24.83
CA PHE A 378 -13.54 4.99 -25.73
C PHE A 378 -12.30 4.35 -26.39
N ARG A 379 -11.32 5.15 -26.82
CA ARG A 379 -10.04 4.65 -27.36
C ARG A 379 -9.19 3.96 -26.30
N VAL A 380 -9.09 4.54 -25.11
CA VAL A 380 -8.32 3.98 -23.98
C VAL A 380 -8.90 2.62 -23.55
N ILE A 381 -10.23 2.47 -23.56
CA ILE A 381 -10.91 1.22 -23.25
C ILE A 381 -10.62 0.16 -24.32
N ARG A 382 -10.72 0.51 -25.61
CA ARG A 382 -10.52 -0.44 -26.71
C ARG A 382 -9.07 -0.91 -26.90
N ASN A 383 -8.08 -0.08 -26.56
CA ASN A 383 -6.67 -0.46 -26.65
C ASN A 383 -6.23 -1.42 -25.53
N LYS A 384 -7.08 -1.66 -24.52
CA LYS A 384 -6.83 -2.57 -23.38
C LYS A 384 -7.55 -3.93 -23.51
N GLN A 385 -8.42 -4.08 -24.51
CA GLN A 385 -9.02 -5.35 -24.93
C GLN A 385 -8.16 -5.95 -26.05
#